data_AF-A0AB37H0T8-F1
#
_entry.id   AF-A0AB37H0T8-F1
#
_cell.length_a   1.000
_cell.length_b   1.000
_cell.length_c   1.000
_cell.angle_alpha   90.00
_cell.angle_beta   90.00
_cell.angle_gamma   90.00
#
_symmetry.space_group_name_H-M   'P 1'
#
loop_
_entity.id
_entity.type
_entity.pdbx_description
1 polymer ?
#
loop_
_entity_poly.entity_id
_entity_poly.type
_entity_poly.pdbx_seq_one_letter_code
_entity_poly.pdbx_strand_id
1 'polypeptide(L)'
;MQLLIENDYITSYVIIGSITNGVEFDEGNLPTDFFNQFEPNKYVVNSEGKVVLSDEYEEKEDIYIPSNIEVQMAQAQMQVTKTANQLVKSQKEQAETLKELTKKRKAYATVRRTTSSNNARNR
;
A
#
# COMPACT_ATOMS: atom_id res chain seq x y z
N MET A 1 23.64 -33.33 14.75
CA MET A 1 23.79 -33.35 13.28
C MET A 1 22.52 -32.73 12.71
N GLN A 2 22.65 -31.69 11.88
CA GLN A 2 21.51 -31.04 11.23
C GLN A 2 21.71 -31.08 9.71
N LEU A 3 20.62 -31.27 8.97
CA LEU A 3 20.63 -31.54 7.53
C LEU A 3 19.85 -30.44 6.80
N LEU A 4 20.38 -29.95 5.69
CA LEU A 4 19.63 -29.16 4.71
C LEU A 4 19.11 -30.10 3.63
N ILE A 5 17.80 -30.02 3.35
CA ILE A 5 17.13 -30.88 2.37
C ILE A 5 16.51 -30.02 1.29
N GLU A 6 16.74 -30.39 0.03
CA GLU A 6 16.10 -29.81 -1.15
C GLU A 6 15.66 -30.94 -2.08
N ASN A 7 14.39 -30.93 -2.50
CA ASN A 7 13.80 -31.96 -3.39
C ASN A 7 14.04 -33.42 -2.94
N ASP A 8 13.86 -33.72 -1.65
CA ASP A 8 14.12 -35.04 -1.03
C ASP A 8 15.59 -35.50 -1.02
N TYR A 9 16.54 -34.62 -1.36
CA TYR A 9 17.98 -34.89 -1.26
C TYR A 9 18.64 -34.06 -0.18
N ILE A 10 19.58 -34.65 0.56
CA ILE A 10 20.44 -33.93 1.50
C ILE A 10 21.47 -33.16 0.68
N THR A 11 21.36 -31.83 0.67
CA THR A 11 22.26 -30.95 -0.09
C THR A 11 23.44 -30.47 0.75
N SER A 12 23.28 -30.39 2.07
CA SER A 12 24.38 -30.09 3.00
C SER A 12 24.11 -30.64 4.40
N TYR A 13 25.17 -30.83 5.19
CA TYR A 13 25.08 -31.30 6.58
C TYR A 13 26.06 -30.56 7.48
N VAL A 14 25.67 -30.39 8.75
CA VAL A 14 26.55 -29.86 9.81
C VAL A 14 26.69 -30.88 10.93
N ILE A 15 27.95 -31.20 11.27
CA ILE A 15 28.31 -32.02 12.42
C ILE A 15 28.34 -31.12 13.66
N ILE A 16 27.52 -31.45 14.65
CA ILE A 16 27.46 -30.71 15.92
C ILE A 16 28.55 -31.27 16.83
N GLY A 17 29.65 -30.53 17.02
CA GLY A 17 30.70 -30.82 17.98
C GLY A 17 30.36 -30.32 19.40
N SER A 18 30.94 -30.95 20.42
CA SER A 18 30.62 -30.75 21.85
C SER A 18 31.18 -29.46 22.43
N ILE A 19 30.60 -28.31 22.06
CA ILE A 19 30.65 -27.11 22.89
C ILE A 19 29.25 -26.92 23.43
N THR A 20 29.12 -26.95 24.76
CA THR A 20 27.87 -26.79 25.49
C THR A 20 27.05 -25.64 24.92
N ASN A 21 25.97 -25.96 24.21
CA ASN A 21 25.04 -25.02 23.57
C ASN A 21 25.65 -24.07 22.52
N GLY A 22 26.79 -24.41 21.91
CA GLY A 22 27.38 -23.67 20.80
C GLY A 22 27.25 -24.41 19.47
N VAL A 23 26.80 -23.72 18.42
CA VAL A 23 26.92 -24.21 17.03
C VAL A 23 28.00 -23.37 16.35
N GLU A 24 29.07 -24.03 15.93
CA GLU A 24 30.12 -23.39 15.11
C GLU A 24 29.78 -23.61 13.64
N PHE A 25 29.73 -22.52 12.89
CA PHE A 25 29.43 -22.51 11.47
C PHE A 25 30.70 -22.21 10.68
N ASP A 26 30.98 -23.01 9.66
CA ASP A 26 31.97 -22.65 8.65
C ASP A 26 31.34 -21.64 7.68
N GLU A 27 31.60 -20.36 7.92
CA GLU A 27 31.05 -19.24 7.13
C GLU A 27 31.38 -19.34 5.63
N GLY A 28 32.43 -20.07 5.24
CA GLY A 28 32.84 -20.22 3.84
C GLY A 28 31.88 -21.03 2.97
N ASN A 29 31.00 -21.84 3.57
CA ASN A 29 30.12 -22.79 2.88
C ASN A 29 28.63 -22.49 3.05
N LEU A 30 28.27 -21.45 3.79
CA LEU A 30 26.88 -21.07 3.99
C LEU A 30 26.38 -20.17 2.85
N PRO A 31 25.18 -20.41 2.30
CA PRO A 31 24.51 -19.44 1.44
C PRO A 31 24.41 -18.09 2.13
N THR A 32 24.57 -17.00 1.37
CA THR A 32 24.55 -15.62 1.90
C THR A 32 23.26 -15.31 2.68
N ASP A 33 22.15 -15.95 2.31
CA ASP A 33 20.84 -15.74 2.93
C ASP A 33 20.46 -16.81 3.98
N PHE A 34 21.40 -17.68 4.38
CA PHE A 34 21.12 -18.80 5.29
C PHE A 34 20.42 -18.34 6.57
N PHE A 35 20.95 -17.33 7.26
CA PHE A 35 20.37 -16.84 8.52
C PHE A 35 19.05 -16.08 8.33
N ASN A 36 18.83 -15.49 7.14
CA ASN A 36 17.58 -14.79 6.82
C ASN A 36 16.42 -15.76 6.58
N GLN A 37 16.73 -16.96 6.06
CA GLN A 37 15.76 -18.01 5.75
C GLN A 37 15.71 -19.10 6.82
N PHE A 38 16.57 -19.02 7.83
CA PHE A 38 16.63 -20.02 8.90
C PHE A 38 15.43 -19.87 9.83
N GLU A 39 14.50 -20.81 9.72
CA GLU A 39 13.33 -20.93 10.59
C GLU A 39 13.60 -22.01 11.65
N PRO A 40 14.09 -21.65 12.85
CA PRO A 40 14.38 -22.64 13.90
C PRO A 40 13.12 -23.39 14.29
N ASN A 41 13.26 -24.69 14.57
CA ASN A 41 12.19 -25.60 14.97
C ASN A 41 11.07 -25.81 13.95
N LYS A 42 11.18 -25.29 12.71
CA LYS A 42 10.20 -25.55 11.64
C LYS A 42 10.10 -27.04 11.30
N TYR A 43 11.25 -27.71 11.23
CA TYR A 43 11.32 -29.12 10.87
C TYR A 43 11.90 -29.96 12.01
N VAL A 44 11.30 -31.12 12.26
CA VAL A 44 11.74 -32.13 13.21
C VAL A 44 11.85 -33.50 12.54
N VAL A 45 12.63 -34.41 13.10
CA VAL A 45 12.74 -35.79 12.60
C VAL A 45 11.77 -36.66 13.39
N ASN A 46 10.82 -37.31 12.71
CA ASN A 46 9.86 -38.21 13.35
C ASN A 46 10.50 -39.56 13.73
N SER A 47 9.73 -40.42 14.40
CA SER A 47 10.18 -41.76 14.81
C SER A 47 10.54 -42.70 13.65
N GLU A 48 10.11 -42.39 12.43
CA GLU A 48 10.45 -43.12 11.19
C GLU A 48 11.73 -42.59 10.52
N GLY A 49 12.38 -41.58 11.11
CA GLY A 49 13.57 -40.94 10.54
C GLY A 49 13.28 -39.96 9.40
N LYS A 50 12.02 -39.59 9.18
CA LYS A 50 11.61 -38.62 8.15
C LYS A 50 11.58 -37.21 8.73
N VAL A 51 12.02 -36.24 7.93
CA VAL A 51 11.87 -34.82 8.25
C VAL A 51 10.42 -34.40 8.03
N VAL A 52 9.77 -33.92 9.08
CA VAL A 52 8.38 -33.46 9.08
C VAL A 52 8.30 -32.05 9.67
N LEU A 53 7.24 -31.31 9.34
CA LEU A 53 6.95 -30.02 9.98
C LEU A 53 6.67 -30.25 11.47
N SER A 54 7.19 -29.39 12.35
CA SER A 54 6.95 -29.45 13.78
C SER A 54 5.53 -28.99 14.13
N ASP A 55 4.83 -29.75 14.97
CA ASP A 55 3.51 -29.37 15.49
C ASP A 55 3.56 -28.14 16.41
N GLU A 56 4.74 -27.83 16.97
CA GLU A 56 4.99 -26.66 17.83
C GLU A 56 5.44 -25.43 17.03
N TYR A 57 5.56 -25.54 15.71
CA TYR A 57 5.96 -24.42 14.87
C TYR A 57 4.78 -23.48 14.62
N GLU A 58 4.80 -22.33 15.27
CA GLU A 58 3.91 -21.22 14.93
C GLU A 58 4.55 -20.39 13.81
N GLU A 59 3.90 -20.39 12.64
CA GLU A 59 4.26 -19.48 11.54
C GLU A 59 4.11 -18.05 12.04
N LYS A 60 5.21 -17.30 12.07
CA LYS A 60 5.14 -15.88 12.39
C LYS A 60 4.38 -15.21 11.25
N GLU A 61 3.13 -14.81 11.52
CA GLU A 61 2.47 -13.85 10.64
C GLU A 61 3.33 -12.58 10.67
N ASP A 62 4.04 -12.31 9.57
CA ASP A 62 4.74 -11.06 9.41
C ASP A 62 3.71 -9.94 9.42
N ILE A 63 3.58 -9.28 10.58
CA ILE A 63 2.74 -8.10 10.72
C ILE A 63 3.32 -7.05 9.79
N TYR A 64 2.59 -6.76 8.72
CA TYR A 64 2.98 -5.74 7.77
C TYR A 64 2.99 -4.37 8.46
N ILE A 65 4.19 -3.85 8.71
CA ILE A 65 4.40 -2.50 9.22
C ILE A 65 4.75 -1.62 8.01
N PRO A 66 3.84 -0.72 7.57
CA PRO A 66 4.12 0.14 6.43
C PRO A 66 5.33 1.03 6.73
N SER A 67 6.16 1.21 5.72
CA SER A 67 7.30 2.11 5.79
C SER A 67 6.85 3.58 5.90
N ASN A 68 7.74 4.44 6.42
CA ASN A 68 7.47 5.88 6.48
C ASN A 68 7.15 6.48 5.10
N ILE A 69 7.74 5.95 4.03
CA ILE A 69 7.49 6.41 2.65
C ILE A 69 6.05 6.10 2.24
N GLU A 70 5.55 4.91 2.56
CA GLU A 70 4.18 4.51 2.21
C GLU A 70 3.14 5.31 3.00
N VAL A 71 3.40 5.58 4.27
CA VAL A 71 2.55 6.46 5.09
C VAL A 71 2.50 7.86 4.48
N GLN A 72 3.65 8.43 4.09
CA GLN A 72 3.70 9.75 3.45
C GLN A 72 3.00 9.76 2.09
N MET A 73 3.16 8.71 1.28
CA MET A 73 2.50 8.58 -0.01
C MET A 73 0.97 8.52 0.16
N ALA A 74 0.48 7.76 1.13
CA ALA A 74 -0.94 7.71 1.45
C ALA A 74 -1.47 9.08 1.88
N GLN A 75 -0.73 9.80 2.74
CA GLN A 75 -1.10 11.16 3.15
C GLN A 75 -1.15 12.14 1.97
N ALA A 76 -0.16 12.09 1.08
CA ALA A 76 -0.13 12.90 -0.13
C ALA A 76 -1.33 12.61 -1.03
N GLN A 77 -1.65 11.32 -1.24
CA GLN A 77 -2.80 10.89 -2.03
C GLN A 77 -4.13 11.38 -1.43
N MET A 78 -4.27 11.33 -0.10
CA MET A 78 -5.44 11.88 0.58
C MET A 78 -5.58 13.38 0.39
N GLN A 79 -4.47 14.14 0.49
CA GLN A 79 -4.49 15.58 0.26
C GLN A 79 -4.87 15.92 -1.18
N VAL A 80 -4.30 15.23 -2.16
CA VAL A 80 -4.65 15.39 -3.58
C VAL A 80 -6.14 15.14 -3.81
N THR A 81 -6.66 14.04 -3.25
CA THR A 81 -8.08 13.67 -3.38
C THR A 81 -8.99 14.73 -2.75
N LYS A 82 -8.63 15.24 -1.57
CA LYS A 82 -9.38 16.30 -0.89
C LYS A 82 -9.41 17.58 -1.74
N THR A 83 -8.26 17.98 -2.28
CA THR A 83 -8.14 19.17 -3.13
C THR A 83 -8.93 19.01 -4.43
N ALA A 84 -8.87 17.83 -5.06
CA ALA A 84 -9.64 17.53 -6.26
C ALA A 84 -11.16 17.65 -6.01
N ASN A 85 -11.66 17.12 -4.89
CA ASN A 85 -13.06 17.24 -4.51
C ASN A 85 -13.49 18.70 -4.27
N GLN A 86 -12.63 19.50 -3.63
CA GLN A 86 -12.89 20.92 -3.43
C GLN A 86 -12.91 21.69 -4.76
N LEU A 87 -12.00 21.37 -5.67
CA LEU A 87 -11.95 21.97 -7.00
C LEU A 87 -13.23 21.69 -7.80
N VAL A 88 -13.69 20.43 -7.82
CA VAL A 88 -14.94 20.04 -8.49
C VAL A 88 -16.13 20.81 -7.93
N LYS A 89 -16.22 20.93 -6.60
CA LYS A 89 -17.28 21.71 -5.95
C LYS A 89 -17.22 23.18 -6.36
N SER A 90 -16.04 23.79 -6.34
CA SER A 90 -15.84 25.19 -6.74
C SER A 90 -16.20 25.42 -8.21
N GLN A 91 -15.81 24.51 -9.12
CA GLN A 91 -16.19 24.60 -10.53
C GLN A 91 -17.70 24.54 -10.72
N LYS A 92 -18.42 23.71 -9.95
CA LYS A 92 -19.88 23.63 -9.99
C LYS A 92 -20.53 24.94 -9.55
N GLU A 93 -20.07 25.52 -8.44
CA GLU A 93 -20.56 26.81 -7.93
C GLU A 93 -20.28 27.95 -8.93
N GLN A 94 -19.09 27.97 -9.56
CA GLN A 94 -18.76 28.92 -10.63
C GLN A 94 -19.69 28.76 -11.85
N ALA A 95 -20.00 27.53 -12.24
CA ALA A 95 -20.92 27.28 -13.36
C ALA A 95 -22.34 27.75 -13.05
N GLU A 96 -22.81 27.56 -11.82
CA GLU A 96 -24.14 28.02 -11.38
C GLU A 96 -24.24 29.55 -11.34
N THR A 97 -23.25 30.22 -10.74
CA THR A 97 -23.19 31.69 -10.70
C THR A 97 -23.10 32.29 -12.11
N LEU A 98 -22.32 31.69 -13.01
CA LEU A 98 -22.24 32.12 -14.40
C LEU A 98 -23.59 31.98 -15.14
N LYS A 99 -24.31 30.89 -14.90
CA LYS A 99 -25.68 30.71 -15.44
C LYS A 99 -26.62 31.79 -14.93
N GLU A 100 -26.58 32.10 -13.64
CA GLU A 100 -27.42 33.14 -13.04
C GLU A 100 -27.09 34.54 -13.60
N LEU A 101 -25.81 34.90 -13.68
CA LEU A 101 -25.33 36.14 -14.30
C LEU A 101 -25.81 36.28 -15.74
N THR A 102 -25.72 35.19 -16.51
CA THR A 102 -26.17 35.17 -17.90
C THR A 102 -27.69 35.39 -18.00
N LYS A 103 -28.48 34.76 -17.13
CA LYS A 103 -29.93 34.99 -17.05
C LYS A 103 -30.25 36.44 -16.70
N LYS A 104 -29.61 37.00 -15.67
CA LYS A 104 -29.78 38.41 -15.28
C LYS A 104 -29.42 39.36 -16.42
N ARG A 105 -28.28 39.16 -17.09
CA ARG A 105 -27.87 39.98 -18.26
C ARG A 105 -28.90 39.95 -19.38
N LYS A 106 -29.44 38.77 -19.72
CA LYS A 106 -30.50 38.64 -20.73
C LYS A 106 -31.76 39.40 -20.30
N ALA A 107 -32.19 39.25 -19.04
CA ALA A 107 -33.35 39.96 -18.52
C ALA A 107 -33.16 41.49 -18.57
N TYR A 108 -32.02 42.01 -18.12
CA TYR A 108 -31.69 43.44 -18.21
C TYR A 108 -31.69 43.96 -19.65
N ALA A 109 -31.13 43.21 -20.59
CA ALA A 109 -31.15 43.58 -22.00
C ALA A 109 -32.58 43.68 -22.56
N THR A 110 -33.46 42.76 -22.18
CA THR A 110 -34.88 42.81 -22.58
C THR A 110 -35.59 44.03 -22.00
N VAL A 111 -35.43 44.30 -20.70
CA VAL A 111 -36.05 45.46 -20.02
C VAL A 111 -35.57 46.78 -20.62
N ARG A 112 -34.28 46.89 -20.94
CA ARG A 112 -33.73 48.10 -21.59
C ARG A 112 -34.31 48.33 -23.00
N ARG A 113 -34.54 47.25 -23.75
CA ARG A 113 -35.17 47.33 -25.08
C ARG A 113 -36.63 47.77 -25.00
N THR A 114 -37.41 47.20 -24.10
CA THR A 114 -38.84 47.54 -23.95
C THR A 114 -39.04 48.98 -23.46
N THR A 115 -38.24 49.44 -22.48
CA THR A 115 -38.29 50.84 -22.00
C THR A 115 -37.90 51.83 -23.09
N SER A 116 -36.86 51.54 -23.88
CA SER A 116 -36.45 52.39 -25.01
C SER A 116 -37.53 52.45 -26.10
N SER A 117 -38.18 51.32 -26.40
CA SER A 117 -39.28 51.25 -27.37
C SER A 117 -40.54 52.00 -26.92
N ASN A 118 -40.86 51.99 -25.63
CA ASN A 118 -42.04 52.68 -25.11
C ASN A 118 -41.85 54.20 -25.07
N ASN A 119 -40.65 54.67 -24.70
CA ASN A 119 -40.34 56.10 -24.76
C ASN A 119 -40.33 56.67 -26.18
N ALA A 120 -39.99 55.85 -27.19
CA ALA A 120 -40.04 56.26 -28.59
C ALA A 120 -41.47 56.33 -29.16
N ARG A 121 -42.46 55.67 -28.54
CA ARG A 121 -43.88 55.72 -28.95
C ARG A 121 -44.68 56.84 -28.30
N ASN A 122 -44.18 57.38 -27.18
CA ASN A 122 -44.82 58.45 -26.42
C ASN A 122 -44.27 59.86 -26.75
N ARG A 123 -43.49 59.99 -27.81
CA ARG A 123 -43.00 61.25 -28.38
C ARG A 123 -43.52 61.37 -29.80
#